data_AF-A0A916X6H0-F1
#
_entry.id   AF-A0A916X6H0-F1
#
_cell.length_a   1.000
_cell.length_b   1.000
_cell.length_c   1.000
_cell.angle_alpha   90.00
_cell.angle_beta   90.00
_cell.angle_gamma   90.00
#
_symmetry.space_group_name_H-M   'P 1'
#
loop_
_entity.id
_entity.type
_entity.pdbx_description
1 polymer ?
#
loop_
_entity_poly.entity_id
_entity_poly.type
_entity_poly.pdbx_seq_one_letter_code
_entity_poly.pdbx_strand_id
1 'polypeptide(L)'
;MTNTAPAAPARTLRQRMIEDMNLHRLSRATQRNYLRDVSRFATWLGRPPDMATDEDLRRYQIEQTETGIGAPAMNTAVSALRFFYTRTLDRPDLTRKLHRVKHPRALPTVLSRDEVTRMLGATTSLKHQAILSVAYEAGLRASEVSHLRVRDVDSDRMLLRSNAARADGTAMPCSRRICSCFCASGGRSAASRG
;
A
#
# COMPACT_ATOMS: atom_id res chain seq x y z
N MET A 1 2.39 13.05 54.37
CA MET A 1 2.60 13.76 53.09
C MET A 1 3.85 13.20 52.45
N THR A 2 3.72 12.17 51.61
CA THR A 2 4.84 11.64 50.82
C THR A 2 4.52 11.90 49.36
N ASN A 3 5.34 12.78 48.79
CA ASN A 3 5.30 13.31 47.45
C ASN A 3 5.58 12.19 46.43
N THR A 4 4.55 11.70 45.75
CA THR A 4 4.69 10.79 44.60
C THR A 4 4.97 11.64 43.36
N ALA A 5 6.23 11.65 42.93
CA ALA A 5 6.63 12.21 41.64
C ALA A 5 5.86 11.49 40.50
N PRO A 6 5.46 12.20 39.43
CA PRO A 6 4.68 11.60 38.35
C PRO A 6 5.55 10.61 37.57
N ALA A 7 5.17 9.33 37.63
CA ALA A 7 5.72 8.31 36.74
C ALA A 7 5.50 8.77 35.29
N ALA A 8 6.58 8.78 34.48
CA ALA A 8 6.52 9.01 33.05
C ALA A 8 5.34 8.22 32.42
N PRO A 9 4.62 8.76 31.43
CA PRO A 9 3.45 8.09 30.89
C PRO A 9 3.86 6.70 30.41
N ALA A 10 3.34 5.66 31.06
CA ALA A 10 3.59 4.27 30.67
C ALA A 10 3.26 4.15 29.18
N ARG A 11 4.28 3.92 28.34
CA ARG A 11 4.09 3.84 26.89
C ARG A 11 2.98 2.84 26.61
N THR A 12 1.92 3.30 25.96
CA THR A 12 0.80 2.43 25.60
C THR A 12 1.30 1.31 24.68
N LEU A 13 0.68 0.13 24.76
CA LEU A 13 1.03 -1.02 23.92
C LEU A 13 1.03 -0.67 22.42
N ARG A 14 0.12 0.24 22.03
CA ARG A 14 0.05 0.82 20.70
C ARG A 14 1.30 1.63 20.33
N GLN A 15 1.81 2.47 21.23
CA GLN A 15 3.02 3.26 20.99
C GLN A 15 4.26 2.37 20.83
N ARG A 16 4.40 1.33 21.67
CA ARG A 16 5.48 0.34 21.55
C ARG A 16 5.46 -0.33 20.17
N MET A 17 4.28 -0.79 19.73
CA MET A 17 4.13 -1.39 18.40
C MET A 17 4.53 -0.41 17.28
N ILE A 18 4.19 0.89 17.40
CA ILE A 18 4.60 1.90 16.40
C ILE A 18 6.11 2.08 16.36
N GLU A 19 6.76 2.15 17.53
CA GLU A 19 8.21 2.22 17.64
C GLU A 19 8.89 1.00 17.00
N ASP A 20 8.40 -0.21 17.29
CA ASP A 20 8.92 -1.45 16.69
C ASP A 20 8.78 -1.44 15.17
N MET A 21 7.63 -1.02 14.65
CA MET A 21 7.42 -0.93 13.20
C MET A 21 8.33 0.11 12.53
N ASN A 22 8.64 1.21 13.23
CA ASN A 22 9.59 2.21 12.75
C ASN A 22 11.02 1.68 12.74
N LEU A 23 11.43 0.95 13.78
CA LEU A 23 12.74 0.27 13.84
C LEU A 23 12.91 -0.71 12.67
N HIS A 24 11.84 -1.41 12.31
CA HIS A 24 11.80 -2.31 11.15
C HIS A 24 11.59 -1.62 9.80
N ARG A 25 11.58 -0.28 9.75
CA ARG A 25 11.40 0.54 8.54
C ARG A 25 10.16 0.17 7.72
N LEU A 26 9.07 -0.22 8.39
CA LEU A 26 7.82 -0.55 7.71
C LEU A 26 7.17 0.71 7.12
N SER A 27 6.58 0.58 5.93
CA SER A 27 5.87 1.68 5.28
C SER A 27 4.70 2.19 6.13
N ARG A 28 4.36 3.48 6.03
CA ARG A 28 3.19 4.04 6.74
C ARG A 28 1.88 3.33 6.38
N ALA A 29 1.76 2.81 5.15
CA ALA A 29 0.61 2.01 4.75
C ALA A 29 0.55 0.68 5.51
N THR A 30 1.69 -0.02 5.62
CA THR A 30 1.82 -1.26 6.39
C THR A 30 1.53 -1.03 7.88
N GLN A 31 2.07 0.05 8.47
CA GLN A 31 1.83 0.40 9.86
C GLN A 31 0.33 0.59 10.16
N ARG A 32 -0.37 1.35 9.31
CA ARG A 32 -1.82 1.56 9.45
C ARG A 32 -2.61 0.26 9.34
N ASN A 33 -2.25 -0.60 8.38
CA ASN A 33 -2.91 -1.89 8.21
C ASN A 33 -2.71 -2.78 9.43
N TYR A 34 -1.48 -2.88 9.95
CA TYR A 34 -1.18 -3.72 11.12
C TYR A 34 -1.88 -3.23 12.38
N LEU A 35 -1.87 -1.92 12.63
CA LEU A 35 -2.60 -1.34 13.76
C LEU A 35 -4.11 -1.59 13.65
N ARG A 36 -4.68 -1.49 12.46
CA ARG A 36 -6.10 -1.77 12.23
C ARG A 36 -6.42 -3.23 12.53
N ASP A 37 -5.62 -4.17 12.02
CA ASP A 37 -5.87 -5.60 12.18
C ASP A 37 -5.71 -6.03 13.65
N VAL A 38 -4.70 -5.51 14.37
CA VAL A 38 -4.54 -5.75 15.82
C VAL A 38 -5.68 -5.10 16.62
N SER A 39 -6.13 -3.89 16.23
CA SER A 39 -7.28 -3.25 16.89
C SER A 39 -8.55 -4.07 16.70
N ARG A 40 -8.79 -4.60 15.49
CA ARG A 40 -9.94 -5.48 15.21
C ARG A 40 -9.89 -6.75 16.05
N PHE A 41 -8.72 -7.35 16.19
CA PHE A 41 -8.53 -8.51 17.06
C PHE A 41 -8.80 -8.18 18.53
N ALA A 42 -8.30 -7.04 19.03
CA ALA A 42 -8.55 -6.61 20.41
C ALA A 42 -10.04 -6.34 20.68
N THR A 43 -10.76 -5.74 19.71
CA THR A 43 -12.21 -5.54 19.80
C THR A 43 -12.96 -6.86 19.84
N TRP A 44 -12.57 -7.83 19.00
CA TRP A 44 -13.15 -9.18 19.00
C TRP A 44 -12.91 -9.91 20.32
N LEU A 45 -11.69 -9.79 20.86
CA LEU A 45 -11.29 -10.46 22.09
C LEU A 45 -11.97 -9.86 23.34
N GLY A 46 -12.36 -8.58 23.30
CA GLY A 46 -13.00 -7.87 24.41
C GLY A 46 -12.08 -7.58 25.61
N ARG A 47 -10.78 -7.90 25.49
CA ARG A 47 -9.74 -7.71 26.50
C ARG A 47 -8.42 -7.32 25.82
N PRO A 48 -7.40 -6.82 26.54
CA PRO A 48 -6.18 -6.38 25.89
C PRO A 48 -5.49 -7.57 25.20
N PRO A 49 -4.90 -7.33 24.00
CA PRO A 49 -4.39 -8.41 23.13
C PRO A 49 -3.12 -9.09 23.68
N ASP A 50 -2.52 -8.56 24.75
CA ASP A 50 -1.41 -9.18 25.48
C ASP A 50 -1.82 -10.41 26.31
N MET A 51 -3.09 -10.48 26.72
CA MET A 51 -3.68 -11.59 27.48
C MET A 51 -4.26 -12.71 26.60
N ALA A 52 -4.09 -12.63 25.28
CA ALA A 52 -4.60 -13.65 24.37
C ALA A 52 -3.87 -14.99 24.54
N THR A 53 -4.62 -16.09 24.44
CA THR A 53 -4.09 -17.45 24.39
C THR A 53 -3.96 -17.94 22.95
N ASP A 54 -3.33 -19.10 22.77
CA ASP A 54 -3.24 -19.76 21.46
C ASP A 54 -4.62 -20.19 20.93
N GLU A 55 -5.52 -20.63 21.82
CA GLU A 55 -6.90 -20.95 21.45
C GLU A 55 -7.69 -19.72 21.00
N ASP A 56 -7.43 -18.53 21.56
CA ASP A 56 -8.05 -17.29 21.07
C ASP A 56 -7.66 -17.00 19.62
N LEU A 57 -6.39 -17.20 19.26
CA LEU A 57 -5.91 -17.00 17.89
C LEU A 57 -6.52 -18.03 16.93
N ARG A 58 -6.76 -19.24 17.40
CA ARG A 58 -7.44 -20.30 16.63
C ARG A 58 -8.90 -19.94 16.41
N ARG A 59 -9.64 -19.61 17.47
CA ARG A 59 -11.06 -19.19 17.40
C ARG A 59 -11.25 -17.98 16.50
N TYR A 60 -10.37 -16.99 16.61
CA TYR A 60 -10.43 -15.80 15.76
C TYR A 60 -10.30 -16.14 14.26
N GLN A 61 -9.41 -17.07 13.88
CA GLN A 61 -9.27 -17.48 12.47
C GLN A 61 -10.45 -18.32 11.97
N ILE A 62 -11.04 -19.14 12.83
CA ILE A 62 -12.25 -19.91 12.50
C ILE A 62 -13.40 -18.94 12.20
N GLU A 63 -13.65 -17.96 13.06
CA GLU A 63 -14.70 -16.97 12.83
C GLU A 63 -14.44 -16.12 11.58
N GLN A 64 -13.18 -15.75 11.29
CA GLN A 64 -12.84 -15.07 10.04
C GLN A 64 -13.19 -15.91 8.80
N THR A 65 -13.07 -17.23 8.90
CA THR A 65 -13.41 -18.16 7.83
C THR A 65 -14.93 -18.28 7.68
N GLU A 66 -15.67 -18.41 8.80
CA GLU A 66 -17.13 -18.50 8.84
C GLU A 66 -17.81 -17.21 8.36
N THR A 67 -17.24 -16.04 8.68
CA THR A 67 -17.71 -14.73 8.20
C THR A 67 -17.36 -14.45 6.74
N GLY A 68 -16.66 -15.37 6.06
CA GLY A 68 -16.34 -15.28 4.64
C GLY A 68 -15.26 -14.24 4.30
N ILE A 69 -14.35 -13.93 5.24
CA ILE A 69 -13.24 -13.01 4.95
C ILE A 69 -12.31 -13.62 3.90
N GLY A 70 -12.07 -12.88 2.82
CA GLY A 70 -11.17 -13.33 1.76
C GLY A 70 -9.75 -13.63 2.27
N ALA A 71 -9.13 -14.68 1.74
CA ALA A 71 -7.80 -15.12 2.17
C ALA A 71 -6.69 -14.03 2.16
N PRO A 72 -6.67 -13.02 1.25
CA PRO A 72 -5.70 -11.94 1.32
C PRO A 72 -5.84 -11.08 2.58
N ALA A 73 -7.07 -10.80 3.01
CA ALA A 73 -7.34 -10.02 4.21
C ALA A 73 -6.96 -10.81 5.46
N MET A 74 -7.32 -12.10 5.53
CA MET A 74 -6.92 -12.98 6.61
C MET A 74 -5.39 -13.13 6.71
N ASN A 75 -4.68 -13.28 5.59
CA ASN A 75 -3.21 -13.37 5.58
C ASN A 75 -2.53 -12.07 6.04
N THR A 76 -3.16 -10.91 5.77
CA THR A 76 -2.68 -9.62 6.25
C THR A 76 -2.85 -9.53 7.76
N ALA A 77 -4.01 -9.91 8.28
CA ALA A 77 -4.28 -9.98 9.72
C ALA A 77 -3.34 -10.94 10.44
N VAL A 78 -3.12 -12.14 9.89
CA VAL A 78 -2.15 -13.11 10.41
C VAL A 78 -0.75 -12.52 10.46
N SER A 79 -0.33 -11.78 9.43
CA SER A 79 1.01 -11.17 9.42
C SER A 79 1.15 -10.04 10.45
N ALA A 80 0.09 -9.25 10.65
CA ALA A 80 0.02 -8.24 11.69
C ALA A 80 0.11 -8.85 13.10
N LEU A 81 -0.67 -9.91 13.37
CA LEU A 81 -0.65 -10.63 14.63
C LEU A 81 0.70 -11.29 14.88
N ARG A 82 1.30 -11.93 13.87
CA ARG A 82 2.66 -12.49 13.97
C ARG A 82 3.66 -11.42 14.34
N PHE A 83 3.64 -10.27 13.69
CA PHE A 83 4.53 -9.15 14.02
C PHE A 83 4.32 -8.69 15.46
N PHE A 84 3.08 -8.48 15.86
CA PHE A 84 2.73 -8.02 17.21
C PHE A 84 3.23 -8.98 18.29
N TYR A 85 2.93 -10.27 18.20
CA TYR A 85 3.37 -11.24 19.22
C TYR A 85 4.88 -11.53 19.18
N THR A 86 5.51 -11.53 18.00
CA THR A 86 6.96 -11.81 17.92
C THR A 86 7.85 -10.61 18.23
N ARG A 87 7.43 -9.38 17.88
CA ARG A 87 8.28 -8.19 18.00
C ARG A 87 7.91 -7.32 19.19
N THR A 88 6.62 -7.12 19.45
CA THR A 88 6.16 -6.22 20.52
C THR A 88 6.00 -6.92 21.86
N LEU A 89 5.59 -8.19 21.86
CA LEU A 89 5.32 -8.96 23.10
C LEU A 89 6.34 -10.07 23.39
N ASP A 90 7.29 -10.33 22.49
CA ASP A 90 8.31 -11.39 22.61
C ASP A 90 7.72 -12.78 22.97
N ARG A 91 6.57 -13.12 22.38
CA ARG A 91 5.84 -14.38 22.54
C ARG A 91 5.72 -15.12 21.20
N PRO A 92 6.82 -15.65 20.64
CA PRO A 92 6.81 -16.33 19.36
C PRO A 92 5.97 -17.61 19.36
N ASP A 93 5.76 -18.25 20.51
CA ASP A 93 5.01 -19.52 20.60
C ASP A 93 3.56 -19.40 20.14
N LEU A 94 2.91 -18.27 20.45
CA LEU A 94 1.54 -17.96 20.00
C LEU A 94 1.43 -17.90 18.47
N THR A 95 2.52 -17.52 17.80
CA THR A 95 2.51 -17.35 16.34
C THR A 95 2.58 -18.66 15.56
N ARG A 96 2.98 -19.76 16.21
CA ARG A 96 3.06 -21.09 15.58
C ARG A 96 1.68 -21.63 15.17
N LYS A 97 0.62 -21.21 15.87
CA LYS A 97 -0.77 -21.63 15.62
C LYS A 97 -1.52 -20.74 14.63
N LEU A 98 -0.88 -19.66 14.15
CA LEU A 98 -1.46 -18.80 13.11
C LEU A 98 -1.26 -19.45 11.73
N HIS A 99 -2.36 -19.78 11.07
CA HIS A 99 -2.39 -20.44 9.77
C HIS A 99 -2.55 -19.41 8.66
N ARG A 100 -1.71 -19.51 7.62
CA ARG A 100 -1.88 -18.73 6.40
C ARG A 100 -2.64 -19.56 5.39
N VAL A 101 -3.69 -18.98 4.81
CA VAL A 101 -4.44 -19.64 3.74
C VAL A 101 -3.78 -19.35 2.41
N LYS A 102 -3.52 -20.41 1.64
CA LYS A 102 -2.95 -20.30 0.30
C LYS A 102 -3.98 -19.61 -0.60
N HIS A 103 -3.65 -18.42 -1.07
CA HIS A 103 -4.45 -17.72 -2.07
C HIS A 103 -3.72 -17.79 -3.42
N PRO A 104 -4.17 -18.64 -4.37
CA PRO A 104 -3.60 -18.63 -5.71
C PRO A 104 -3.82 -17.24 -6.32
N ARG A 105 -2.74 -16.61 -6.80
CA ARG A 105 -2.87 -15.36 -7.54
C ARG A 105 -3.42 -15.73 -8.91
N ALA A 106 -4.59 -15.20 -9.25
CA ALA A 106 -5.07 -15.26 -10.62
C ALA A 106 -4.05 -14.54 -11.50
N LEU A 107 -3.77 -15.11 -12.68
CA LEU A 107 -2.95 -14.41 -13.66
C LEU A 107 -3.69 -13.12 -14.05
N PRO A 108 -3.00 -11.98 -14.16
CA PRO A 108 -3.62 -10.74 -14.61
C PRO A 108 -4.28 -10.99 -15.96
N THR A 109 -5.59 -10.75 -16.07
CA THR A 109 -6.27 -10.74 -17.37
C THR A 109 -5.69 -9.59 -18.18
N VAL A 110 -4.99 -9.91 -19.26
CA VAL A 110 -4.42 -8.91 -20.16
C VAL A 110 -5.53 -8.45 -21.10
N LEU A 111 -5.79 -7.14 -21.11
CA LEU A 111 -6.75 -6.55 -22.04
C LEU A 111 -6.21 -6.63 -23.47
N SER A 112 -7.09 -6.96 -24.41
CA SER A 112 -6.82 -6.85 -25.85
C SER A 112 -6.66 -5.38 -26.28
N ARG A 113 -6.02 -5.16 -27.44
CA ARG A 113 -5.85 -3.80 -27.99
C ARG A 113 -7.19 -3.08 -28.23
N ASP A 114 -8.22 -3.83 -28.60
CA ASP A 114 -9.56 -3.27 -28.85
C ASP A 114 -10.26 -2.88 -27.55
N GLU A 115 -10.09 -3.65 -26.48
CA GLU A 115 -10.60 -3.30 -25.14
C GLU A 115 -9.92 -2.05 -24.59
N VAL A 116 -8.59 -1.92 -24.76
CA VAL A 116 -7.86 -0.73 -24.35
C VAL A 116 -8.33 0.49 -25.14
N THR A 117 -8.53 0.35 -26.45
CA THR A 117 -9.02 1.44 -27.31
C THR A 117 -10.43 1.88 -26.90
N ARG A 118 -11.33 0.93 -26.62
CA ARG A 118 -12.68 1.22 -26.11
C ARG A 118 -12.64 1.89 -24.73
N MET A 119 -11.78 1.43 -23.83
CA MET A 119 -11.60 2.01 -22.50
C MET A 119 -11.09 3.46 -22.56
N LEU A 120 -10.08 3.72 -23.40
CA LEU A 120 -9.54 5.07 -23.60
C LEU A 120 -10.55 5.99 -24.30
N GLY A 121 -11.35 5.47 -25.22
CA GLY A 121 -12.41 6.22 -25.91
C GLY A 121 -13.61 6.54 -25.04
N ALA A 122 -13.94 5.69 -24.06
CA ALA A 122 -15.02 5.92 -23.10
C ALA A 122 -14.66 6.93 -22.00
N THR A 123 -13.37 7.29 -21.87
CA THR A 123 -12.90 8.19 -20.83
C THR A 123 -13.12 9.65 -21.25
N THR A 124 -14.03 10.35 -20.56
CA THR A 124 -14.39 11.75 -20.88
C THR A 124 -13.42 12.79 -20.33
N SER A 125 -12.68 12.46 -19.27
CA SER A 125 -11.71 13.36 -18.65
C SER A 125 -10.34 13.22 -19.31
N LEU A 126 -9.85 14.30 -19.92
CA LEU A 126 -8.50 14.36 -20.52
C LEU A 126 -7.40 13.95 -19.52
N LYS A 127 -7.58 14.25 -18.23
CA LYS A 127 -6.64 13.85 -17.16
C LYS A 127 -6.60 12.33 -16.99
N HIS A 128 -7.76 11.67 -16.91
CA HIS A 128 -7.83 10.21 -16.76
C HIS A 128 -7.36 9.51 -18.05
N GLN A 129 -7.68 10.07 -19.21
CA GLN A 129 -7.21 9.55 -20.49
C GLN A 129 -5.68 9.59 -20.56
N ALA A 130 -5.05 10.71 -20.19
CA ALA A 130 -3.59 10.82 -20.15
C ALA A 130 -2.96 9.83 -19.16
N ILE A 131 -3.54 9.68 -17.96
CA ILE A 131 -3.08 8.72 -16.93
C ILE A 131 -3.12 7.28 -17.46
N LEU A 132 -4.24 6.88 -18.08
CA LEU A 132 -4.42 5.53 -18.61
C LEU A 132 -3.50 5.27 -19.81
N SER A 133 -3.34 6.24 -20.71
CA SER A 133 -2.40 6.15 -21.83
C SER A 133 -0.96 6.00 -21.36
N VAL A 134 -0.52 6.79 -20.37
CA VAL A 134 0.82 6.67 -19.77
C VAL A 134 1.00 5.31 -19.08
N ALA A 135 0.02 4.87 -18.29
CA ALA A 135 0.09 3.58 -17.61
C ALA A 135 0.22 2.42 -18.60
N TYR A 136 -0.52 2.49 -19.71
CA TYR A 136 -0.49 1.46 -20.74
C TYR A 136 0.78 1.49 -21.59
N GLU A 137 1.19 2.67 -22.10
CA GLU A 137 2.34 2.81 -23.01
C GLU A 137 3.68 2.66 -22.27
N ALA A 138 3.82 3.25 -21.08
CA ALA A 138 5.06 3.23 -20.31
C ALA A 138 5.11 2.09 -19.28
N GLY A 139 4.04 1.28 -19.16
CA GLY A 139 3.96 0.16 -18.21
C GLY A 139 4.08 0.56 -16.74
N LEU A 140 3.77 1.82 -16.42
CA LEU A 140 3.94 2.38 -15.08
C LEU A 140 2.85 1.86 -14.14
N ARG A 141 3.24 1.58 -12.89
CA ARG A 141 2.30 1.22 -11.83
C ARG A 141 1.43 2.42 -11.47
N ALA A 142 0.23 2.17 -10.96
CA ALA A 142 -0.69 3.23 -10.53
C ALA A 142 -0.03 4.22 -9.54
N SER A 143 0.80 3.72 -8.62
CA SER A 143 1.56 4.56 -7.69
C SER A 143 2.65 5.39 -8.36
N GLU A 144 3.16 4.98 -9.52
CA GLU A 144 4.20 5.71 -10.24
C GLU A 144 3.56 6.82 -11.08
N VAL A 145 2.47 6.50 -11.79
CA VAL A 145 1.69 7.49 -12.54
C VAL A 145 1.11 8.55 -11.62
N SER A 146 0.68 8.19 -10.41
CA SER A 146 0.13 9.16 -9.45
C SER A 146 1.16 10.15 -8.89
N HIS A 147 2.46 9.83 -8.95
CA HIS A 147 3.55 10.70 -8.49
C HIS A 147 4.33 11.35 -9.64
N LEU A 148 3.93 11.11 -10.89
CA LEU A 148 4.55 11.71 -12.07
C LEU A 148 4.31 13.23 -12.08
N ARG A 149 5.38 13.99 -12.29
CA ARG A 149 5.32 15.46 -12.37
C ARG A 149 5.53 15.91 -13.81
N VAL A 150 5.06 17.13 -14.12
CA VAL A 150 5.25 17.73 -15.47
C VAL A 150 6.73 17.79 -15.86
N ARG A 151 7.63 18.09 -14.90
CA ARG A 151 9.09 18.10 -15.11
C ARG A 151 9.70 16.74 -15.46
N ASP A 152 8.97 15.67 -15.22
CA ASP A 152 9.40 14.30 -15.53
C ASP A 152 9.08 13.95 -17.00
N VAL A 153 8.34 14.82 -17.70
CA VAL A 153 8.02 14.73 -19.13
C VAL A 153 8.96 15.64 -19.91
N ASP A 154 9.81 15.04 -20.74
CA ASP A 154 10.63 15.75 -21.71
C ASP A 154 9.86 15.77 -23.05
N SER A 155 9.17 16.87 -23.32
CA SER A 155 8.39 17.07 -24.54
C SER A 155 9.26 17.20 -25.80
N ASP A 156 10.52 17.59 -25.65
CA ASP A 156 11.42 17.82 -26.78
C ASP A 156 12.01 16.49 -27.26
N ARG A 157 12.37 15.63 -26.32
CA ARG A 157 12.89 14.28 -26.60
C ARG A 157 11.81 13.21 -26.62
N MET A 158 10.57 13.57 -26.30
CA MET A 158 9.45 12.62 -26.18
C MET A 158 9.74 11.50 -25.19
N LEU A 159 10.29 11.84 -24.02
CA LEU A 159 10.72 10.88 -23.01
C LEU A 159 10.02 11.11 -21.66
N LEU A 160 9.64 10.02 -21.00
CA LEU A 160 9.16 10.00 -19.63
C LEU A 160 10.24 9.47 -18.70
N ARG A 161 10.55 10.22 -17.63
CA ARG A 161 11.46 9.79 -16.56
C ARG A 161 10.65 9.37 -15.33
N SER A 162 10.59 8.08 -15.01
CA SER A 162 9.94 7.64 -13.78
C SER A 162 10.93 7.71 -12.61
N ASN A 163 10.49 8.26 -11.48
CA ASN A 163 11.31 8.35 -10.25
C ASN A 163 11.42 7.00 -9.50
N ALA A 164 10.78 5.93 -10.00
CA ALA A 164 10.61 4.66 -9.30
C ALA A 164 11.41 3.49 -9.87
N ALA A 165 12.13 3.67 -10.98
CA ALA A 165 13.11 2.70 -11.42
C ALA A 165 14.35 2.80 -10.52
N ARG A 166 14.50 1.78 -9.66
CA ARG A 166 15.68 1.52 -8.85
C ARG A 166 16.95 1.68 -9.71
N ALA A 167 17.79 2.64 -9.32
CA ALA A 167 19.17 2.88 -9.76
C ALA A 167 19.45 3.32 -11.21
N ASP A 168 18.64 2.98 -12.21
CA ASP A 168 18.91 3.36 -13.59
C ASP A 168 17.75 4.19 -14.16
N GLY A 169 18.01 5.45 -14.48
CA GLY A 169 17.03 6.41 -15.01
C GLY A 169 16.59 6.05 -16.42
N THR A 170 15.79 4.99 -16.56
CA THR A 170 15.24 4.54 -17.83
C THR A 170 14.28 5.60 -18.36
N ALA A 171 14.70 6.26 -19.43
CA ALA A 171 13.84 7.15 -20.20
C ALA A 171 12.98 6.30 -21.14
N MET A 172 11.66 6.34 -20.95
CA MET A 172 10.71 5.58 -21.76
C MET A 172 10.18 6.47 -22.89
N PRO A 173 10.09 5.98 -24.15
CA PRO A 173 9.48 6.73 -25.23
C PRO A 173 8.01 7.01 -24.93
N CYS A 174 7.62 8.25 -25.16
CA CYS A 174 6.29 8.77 -24.88
C CYS A 174 5.62 9.15 -26.21
N SER A 175 4.36 8.77 -26.44
CA SER A 175 3.66 9.16 -27.67
C SER A 175 3.31 10.66 -27.66
N ARG A 176 3.14 11.26 -28.86
CA ARG A 176 2.71 12.66 -29.03
C ARG A 176 1.42 12.97 -28.28
N ARG A 177 0.53 11.98 -28.17
CA ARG A 177 -0.76 12.12 -27.50
C ARG A 177 -0.61 12.35 -26.00
N ILE A 178 0.39 11.73 -25.36
CA ILE A 178 0.69 11.93 -23.94
C ILE A 178 1.30 13.31 -23.71
N CYS A 179 2.33 13.69 -24.50
CA CYS A 179 2.96 15.00 -24.37
C CYS A 179 1.95 16.14 -24.60
N SER A 180 1.07 16.02 -25.61
CA SER A 180 0.04 17.03 -25.86
C SER A 180 -0.98 17.13 -24.72
N CYS A 181 -1.39 16.01 -24.12
CA CYS A 181 -2.34 16.04 -22.99
C CYS A 181 -1.71 16.62 -21.71
N PHE A 182 -0.42 16.35 -21.45
CA PHE A 182 0.30 16.89 -20.30
C PHE A 182 0.60 18.39 -20.47
N CYS A 183 1.01 18.83 -21.66
CA CYS A 183 1.17 20.26 -21.98
C CYS A 183 -0.16 21.02 -22.00
N ALA A 184 -1.28 20.38 -22.32
CA ALA A 184 -2.60 21.02 -22.27
C ALA A 184 -3.17 21.13 -20.85
N SER A 185 -2.79 20.22 -19.94
CA SER A 185 -3.27 20.18 -18.56
C SER A 185 -2.37 20.93 -17.57
N GLY A 186 -1.08 21.11 -17.89
CA GLY A 186 -0.18 22.05 -17.23
C GLY A 186 -0.17 23.36 -18.02
N GLY A 187 -0.96 24.35 -17.60
CA GLY A 187 -1.12 25.61 -18.32
C GLY A 187 0.20 26.23 -18.80
N ARG A 188 0.21 26.62 -20.08
CA ARG A 188 1.04 27.64 -20.75
C ARG A 188 2.20 28.19 -19.91
N SER A 189 3.40 27.65 -20.12
CA SER A 189 4.70 28.35 -20.09
C SER A 189 5.74 27.28 -20.46
N ALA A 190 6.49 27.34 -21.56
CA ALA A 190 7.17 28.49 -22.11
C ALA A 190 7.12 28.45 -23.64
N ALA A 191 6.43 29.43 -24.23
CA ALA A 191 6.81 29.92 -25.54
C ALA A 191 7.93 30.95 -25.35
N SER A 192 8.88 30.92 -26.27
CA SER A 192 9.93 31.93 -26.52
C SER A 192 11.10 32.01 -25.53
N ARG A 193 12.27 31.62 -26.03
CA ARG A 193 13.58 32.31 -26.03
C ARG A 193 14.52 31.27 -26.67
N GLY A 194 15.00 31.47 -27.89
CA GLY A 194 15.77 32.63 -28.34
C GLY A 194 17.20 32.16 -28.42
#